data_AF-A0A0Q9QDQ1-F1
#
_entry.id   AF-A0A0Q9QDQ1-F1
#
_cell.length_a   1.000
_cell.length_b   1.000
_cell.length_c   1.000
_cell.angle_alpha   90.00
_cell.angle_beta   90.00
_cell.angle_gamma   90.00
#
_symmetry.space_group_name_H-M   'P 1'
#
loop_
_entity.id
_entity.type
_entity.pdbx_description
1 polymer ?
#
loop_
_entity_poly.entity_id
_entity_poly.type
_entity_poly.pdbx_seq_one_letter_code
_entity_poly.pdbx_strand_id
1 'polypeptide(L)'
;MRTRSTELRLAAHVDRLGEEHPPIELASVDWTVHDPAAFSARFGHVLDYMARVELEVDRNVLELVTMLPDPPEVDRRFYADVWQPQEIRHGLILDELQTRVGRPPATPDLDTVSAKLRVLGVLGHLDRVQDVTRMLYYLTGMATERSAVLAYNLLHDGVVEMGETAVAETVVAPIRRQEPGHYAFYKMSAIGLAEQLAPWQRWLVRRLRQLSFAPVGANDAAQRADFGDVMETLGISDDLEDFTETIARVERDLLWAQADGMRVPPYVLAAFRDAAELAAQRRSA
;
A
#
# COMPACT_ATOMS: atom_id res chain seq x y z
N MET A 1 31.57 -0.96 -1.70
CA MET A 1 31.48 -1.01 -0.21
C MET A 1 30.11 -0.52 0.30
N ARG A 2 29.57 0.60 -0.22
CA ARG A 2 28.26 1.15 0.18
C ARG A 2 27.05 0.27 -0.20
N THR A 3 27.01 -0.26 -1.43
CA THR A 3 25.94 -1.17 -1.92
C THR A 3 25.81 -2.43 -1.07
N ARG A 4 26.94 -3.12 -0.81
CA ARG A 4 26.99 -4.32 0.04
C ARG A 4 26.51 -4.06 1.47
N SER A 5 26.71 -2.84 2.00
CA SER A 5 26.18 -2.44 3.31
C SER A 5 24.67 -2.16 3.28
N THR A 6 24.11 -1.70 2.16
CA THR A 6 22.66 -1.54 2.00
C THR A 6 21.95 -2.87 1.85
N GLU A 7 22.49 -3.80 1.04
CA GLU A 7 21.94 -5.15 0.88
C GLU A 7 21.90 -5.92 2.21
N LEU A 8 22.98 -5.87 3.00
CA LEU A 8 23.03 -6.51 4.32
C LEU A 8 22.02 -5.90 5.30
N ARG A 9 21.84 -4.57 5.27
CA ARG A 9 20.83 -3.89 6.12
C ARG A 9 19.41 -4.26 5.71
N LEU A 10 19.15 -4.37 4.41
CA LEU A 10 17.84 -4.75 3.88
C LEU A 10 17.51 -6.19 4.25
N ALA A 11 18.43 -7.13 4.05
CA ALA A 11 18.25 -8.51 4.46
C ALA A 11 18.01 -8.62 5.98
N ALA A 12 18.84 -7.97 6.80
CA ALA A 12 18.64 -7.97 8.25
C ALA A 12 17.29 -7.35 8.68
N HIS A 13 16.76 -6.41 7.91
CA HIS A 13 15.42 -5.85 8.16
C HIS A 13 14.31 -6.84 7.83
N VAL A 14 14.37 -7.49 6.68
CA VAL A 14 13.41 -8.53 6.29
C VAL A 14 13.39 -9.66 7.32
N ASP A 15 14.56 -10.09 7.80
CA ASP A 15 14.70 -11.15 8.79
C ASP A 15 14.03 -10.77 10.11
N ARG A 16 14.36 -9.58 10.64
CA ARG A 16 13.73 -9.07 11.87
C ARG A 16 12.22 -8.89 11.71
N LEU A 17 11.76 -8.37 10.56
CA LEU A 17 10.34 -8.17 10.31
C LEU A 17 9.57 -9.49 10.35
N GLY A 18 10.10 -10.54 9.70
CA GLY A 18 9.48 -11.87 9.73
C GLY A 18 9.51 -12.53 11.11
N GLU A 19 10.59 -12.35 11.87
CA GLU A 19 10.75 -12.94 13.21
C GLU A 19 9.92 -12.21 14.29
N GLU A 20 9.95 -10.88 14.31
CA GLU A 20 9.31 -10.07 15.36
C GLU A 20 7.81 -9.86 15.11
N HIS A 21 7.37 -9.96 13.85
CA HIS A 21 6.00 -9.68 13.44
C HIS A 21 5.43 -10.79 12.54
N PRO A 22 5.31 -12.04 13.00
CA PRO A 22 4.74 -13.11 12.18
C PRO A 22 3.28 -12.79 11.75
N PRO A 23 2.75 -13.49 10.73
CA PRO A 23 1.34 -13.35 10.35
C PRO A 23 0.40 -13.50 11.55
N ILE A 24 -0.61 -12.65 11.64
CA ILE A 24 -1.52 -12.61 12.79
C ILE A 24 -2.34 -13.90 12.84
N GLU A 25 -2.33 -14.57 13.98
CA GLU A 25 -3.11 -15.79 14.19
C GLU A 25 -4.59 -15.45 14.35
N LEU A 26 -5.46 -16.04 13.52
CA LEU A 26 -6.91 -15.79 13.57
C LEU A 26 -7.53 -16.12 14.93
N ALA A 27 -6.96 -17.10 15.64
CA ALA A 27 -7.41 -17.47 16.98
C ALA A 27 -7.08 -16.41 18.06
N SER A 28 -6.19 -15.46 17.76
CA SER A 28 -5.85 -14.36 18.66
C SER A 28 -6.81 -13.16 18.56
N VAL A 29 -7.72 -13.17 17.58
CA VAL A 29 -8.63 -12.06 17.33
C VAL A 29 -9.89 -12.18 18.19
N ASP A 30 -10.19 -11.11 18.94
CA ASP A 30 -11.47 -10.92 19.61
C ASP A 30 -12.39 -10.10 18.70
N TRP A 31 -13.45 -10.75 18.25
CA TRP A 31 -14.41 -10.22 17.29
C TRP A 31 -15.57 -9.46 17.94
N THR A 32 -15.48 -9.16 19.23
CA THR A 32 -16.53 -8.46 19.94
C THR A 32 -16.71 -7.05 19.38
N VAL A 33 -17.91 -6.77 18.87
CA VAL A 33 -18.38 -5.43 18.47
C VAL A 33 -19.64 -5.14 19.27
N HIS A 34 -19.63 -4.06 20.06
CA HIS A 34 -20.71 -3.72 20.99
C HIS A 34 -21.94 -3.17 20.26
N ASP A 35 -21.74 -2.34 19.25
CA ASP A 35 -22.80 -1.86 18.36
C ASP A 35 -22.44 -2.14 16.90
N PRO A 36 -22.69 -3.37 16.40
CA PRO A 36 -22.37 -3.75 15.03
C PRO A 36 -23.06 -2.87 13.99
N ALA A 37 -24.25 -2.34 14.29
CA ALA A 37 -25.00 -1.51 13.36
C ALA A 37 -24.36 -0.12 13.23
N ALA A 38 -24.04 0.54 14.34
CA ALA A 38 -23.34 1.82 14.32
C ALA A 38 -21.93 1.68 13.72
N PHE A 39 -21.22 0.60 14.06
CA PHE A 39 -19.90 0.32 13.52
C PHE A 39 -19.93 0.12 12.00
N SER A 40 -20.85 -0.72 11.51
CA SER A 40 -21.06 -0.94 10.07
C SER A 40 -21.47 0.33 9.35
N ALA A 41 -22.30 1.17 9.95
CA ALA A 41 -22.71 2.44 9.38
C ALA A 41 -21.55 3.43 9.24
N ARG A 42 -20.58 3.44 10.17
CA ARG A 42 -19.43 4.35 10.13
C ARG A 42 -18.27 3.80 9.30
N PHE A 43 -17.89 2.54 9.51
CA PHE A 43 -16.66 1.95 8.97
C PHE A 43 -16.89 0.80 7.98
N GLY A 44 -18.14 0.43 7.70
CA GLY A 44 -18.45 -0.70 6.81
C GLY A 44 -17.80 -0.59 5.44
N HIS A 45 -17.92 0.57 4.77
CA HIS A 45 -17.27 0.79 3.47
C HIS A 45 -15.75 0.94 3.56
N VAL A 46 -15.23 1.37 4.71
CA VAL A 46 -13.77 1.37 4.97
C VAL A 46 -13.26 -0.06 5.02
N LEU A 47 -13.97 -0.95 5.71
CA LEU A 47 -13.64 -2.37 5.73
C LEU A 47 -13.77 -3.02 4.36
N ASP A 48 -14.85 -2.75 3.61
CA ASP A 48 -15.00 -3.30 2.25
C ASP A 48 -13.80 -2.96 1.37
N TYR A 49 -13.34 -1.70 1.46
CA TYR A 49 -12.23 -1.21 0.67
C TYR A 49 -10.92 -1.85 1.11
N MET A 50 -10.60 -1.79 2.41
CA MET A 50 -9.34 -2.28 2.95
C MET A 50 -9.23 -3.79 2.81
N ALA A 51 -10.26 -4.56 3.19
CA ALA A 51 -10.28 -6.02 3.05
C ALA A 51 -10.02 -6.48 1.61
N ARG A 52 -10.65 -5.82 0.62
CA ARG A 52 -10.38 -6.11 -0.79
C ARG A 52 -8.93 -5.85 -1.16
N VAL A 53 -8.40 -4.68 -0.80
CA VAL A 53 -7.03 -4.27 -1.16
C VAL A 53 -5.99 -5.23 -0.56
N GLU A 54 -6.15 -5.60 0.71
CA GLU A 54 -5.29 -6.55 1.40
C GLU A 54 -5.35 -7.94 0.76
N LEU A 55 -6.55 -8.42 0.40
CA LEU A 55 -6.72 -9.73 -0.25
C LEU A 55 -6.21 -9.76 -1.69
N GLU A 56 -6.12 -8.62 -2.38
CA GLU A 56 -5.51 -8.52 -3.71
C GLU A 56 -3.98 -8.73 -3.70
N VAL A 57 -3.36 -8.93 -2.53
CA VAL A 57 -1.91 -9.21 -2.41
C VAL A 57 -1.47 -10.40 -3.28
N ASP A 58 -2.28 -11.44 -3.40
CA ASP A 58 -1.95 -12.61 -4.24
C ASP A 58 -1.79 -12.21 -5.71
N ARG A 59 -2.68 -11.35 -6.22
CA ARG A 59 -2.54 -10.76 -7.56
C ARG A 59 -1.29 -9.90 -7.62
N ASN A 60 -1.01 -9.08 -6.61
CA ASN A 60 0.17 -8.21 -6.61
C ASN A 60 1.48 -9.02 -6.65
N VAL A 61 1.54 -10.16 -5.95
CA VAL A 61 2.67 -11.11 -6.04
C VAL A 61 2.75 -11.74 -7.44
N LEU A 62 1.61 -12.11 -8.03
CA LEU A 62 1.58 -12.63 -9.40
C LEU A 62 2.07 -11.60 -10.43
N GLU A 63 1.67 -10.34 -10.27
CA GLU A 63 2.16 -9.22 -11.09
C GLU A 63 3.67 -9.03 -10.92
N LEU A 64 4.19 -9.12 -9.69
CA LEU A 64 5.61 -9.03 -9.37
C LEU A 64 6.44 -10.09 -10.08
N VAL A 65 6.08 -11.36 -9.92
CA VAL A 65 6.82 -12.47 -10.56
C VAL A 65 6.70 -12.42 -12.08
N THR A 66 5.63 -11.82 -12.60
CA THR A 66 5.48 -11.58 -14.04
C THR A 66 6.42 -10.48 -14.53
N MET A 67 6.48 -9.34 -13.84
CA MET A 67 7.20 -8.15 -14.32
C MET A 67 8.69 -8.13 -13.96
N LEU A 68 9.11 -8.92 -12.96
CA LEU A 68 10.49 -9.04 -12.49
C LEU A 68 10.97 -10.49 -12.68
N PRO A 69 11.56 -10.84 -13.84
CA PRO A 69 11.96 -12.22 -14.12
C PRO A 69 13.16 -12.71 -13.28
N ASP A 70 14.01 -11.80 -12.79
CA ASP A 70 15.15 -12.15 -11.94
C ASP A 70 15.34 -11.13 -10.78
N PRO A 71 14.40 -11.03 -9.83
CA PRO A 71 14.50 -10.07 -8.74
C PRO A 71 15.57 -10.49 -7.73
N PRO A 72 16.16 -9.53 -6.99
CA PRO A 72 17.10 -9.84 -5.91
C PRO A 72 16.55 -10.88 -4.95
N GLU A 73 17.43 -11.69 -4.37
CA GLU A 73 17.04 -12.70 -3.37
C GLU A 73 16.24 -12.09 -2.21
N VAL A 74 16.66 -10.91 -1.73
CA VAL A 74 16.00 -10.22 -0.63
C VAL A 74 14.58 -9.77 -0.97
N ASP A 75 14.32 -9.42 -2.23
CA ASP A 75 12.98 -9.08 -2.71
C ASP A 75 12.10 -10.33 -2.73
N ARG A 76 12.61 -11.44 -3.29
CA ARG A 76 11.88 -12.72 -3.32
C ARG A 76 11.50 -13.18 -1.92
N ARG A 77 12.46 -13.15 -1.00
CA ARG A 77 12.25 -13.49 0.42
C ARG A 77 11.23 -12.56 1.07
N PHE A 78 11.35 -11.25 0.89
CA PHE A 78 10.39 -10.31 1.46
C PHE A 78 8.96 -10.58 0.97
N TYR A 79 8.74 -10.70 -0.34
CA TYR A 79 7.39 -10.89 -0.87
C TYR A 79 6.81 -12.24 -0.48
N ALA A 80 7.55 -13.34 -0.66
CA ALA A 80 7.02 -14.68 -0.48
C ALA A 80 6.95 -15.12 0.99
N ASP A 81 7.94 -14.75 1.80
CA ASP A 81 8.10 -15.32 3.14
C ASP A 81 7.64 -14.37 4.26
N VAL A 82 7.47 -13.06 3.97
CA VAL A 82 7.14 -12.05 4.98
C VAL A 82 5.87 -11.30 4.62
N TRP A 83 5.89 -10.52 3.55
CA TRP A 83 4.80 -9.62 3.16
C TRP A 83 3.53 -10.38 2.80
N GLN A 84 3.55 -11.26 1.79
CA GLN A 84 2.34 -11.96 1.34
C GLN A 84 1.63 -12.72 2.47
N PRO A 85 2.31 -13.53 3.31
CA PRO A 85 1.64 -14.19 4.43
C PRO A 85 1.01 -13.22 5.45
N GLN A 86 1.62 -12.05 5.68
CA GLN A 86 1.11 -11.02 6.58
C GLN A 86 -0.15 -10.35 6.00
N GLU A 87 -0.07 -9.83 4.78
CA GLU A 87 -1.19 -9.15 4.09
C GLU A 87 -2.40 -10.08 3.91
N ILE A 88 -2.19 -11.36 3.58
CA ILE A 88 -3.29 -12.33 3.51
C ILE A 88 -4.00 -12.42 4.86
N ARG A 89 -3.25 -12.43 5.98
CA ARG A 89 -3.88 -12.42 7.31
C ARG A 89 -4.62 -11.13 7.59
N HIS A 90 -4.09 -9.97 7.17
CA HIS A 90 -4.78 -8.69 7.33
C HIS A 90 -6.11 -8.70 6.60
N GLY A 91 -6.09 -9.09 5.31
CA GLY A 91 -7.28 -9.18 4.47
C GLY A 91 -8.32 -10.15 5.02
N LEU A 92 -7.92 -11.35 5.45
CA LEU A 92 -8.83 -12.32 6.06
C LEU A 92 -9.44 -11.82 7.37
N ILE A 93 -8.67 -11.09 8.18
CA ILE A 93 -9.17 -10.53 9.44
C ILE A 93 -10.19 -9.44 9.17
N LEU A 94 -9.90 -8.52 8.25
CA LEU A 94 -10.83 -7.45 7.88
C LEU A 94 -12.10 -7.99 7.20
N ASP A 95 -11.98 -9.01 6.35
CA ASP A 95 -13.10 -9.67 5.68
C ASP A 95 -14.02 -10.45 6.66
N GLU A 96 -13.43 -11.08 7.68
CA GLU A 96 -14.23 -11.70 8.74
C GLU A 96 -14.91 -10.63 9.60
N LEU A 97 -14.21 -9.54 9.97
CA LEU A 97 -14.80 -8.44 10.74
C LEU A 97 -15.96 -7.79 9.99
N GLN A 98 -15.81 -7.49 8.69
CA GLN A 98 -16.87 -6.88 7.90
C GLN A 98 -18.11 -7.79 7.83
N THR A 99 -17.90 -9.09 7.65
CA THR A 99 -18.98 -10.08 7.60
C THR A 99 -19.76 -10.12 8.92
N ARG A 100 -19.05 -10.04 10.05
CA ARG A 100 -19.66 -10.01 11.39
C ARG A 100 -20.48 -8.76 11.66
N VAL A 101 -20.14 -7.64 11.05
CA VAL A 101 -20.93 -6.39 11.13
C VAL A 101 -21.94 -6.25 9.99
N GLY A 102 -22.25 -7.36 9.30
CA GLY A 102 -23.34 -7.45 8.33
C GLY A 102 -23.01 -6.93 6.93
N ARG A 103 -21.74 -6.72 6.60
CA ARG A 103 -21.28 -6.46 5.22
C ARG A 103 -21.18 -7.77 4.43
N PRO A 104 -21.30 -7.73 3.09
CA PRO A 104 -20.94 -8.88 2.27
C PRO A 104 -19.42 -9.15 2.33
N PRO A 105 -18.98 -10.40 2.11
CA PRO A 105 -17.56 -10.70 1.94
C PRO A 105 -16.94 -9.95 0.77
N ALA A 106 -15.64 -9.70 0.84
CA ALA A 106 -14.88 -8.99 -0.17
C ALA A 106 -14.78 -9.84 -1.45
N THR A 107 -14.77 -9.16 -2.60
CA THR A 107 -14.57 -9.80 -3.90
C THR A 107 -13.27 -9.30 -4.53
N PRO A 108 -12.10 -9.79 -4.07
CA PRO A 108 -10.82 -9.39 -4.60
C PRO A 108 -10.57 -10.00 -5.98
N ASP A 109 -9.78 -9.29 -6.80
CA ASP A 109 -9.17 -9.84 -8.01
C ASP A 109 -7.83 -10.48 -7.64
N LEU A 110 -7.72 -11.79 -7.83
CA LEU A 110 -6.58 -12.58 -7.35
C LEU A 110 -5.61 -12.99 -8.47
N ASP A 111 -6.00 -12.88 -9.74
CA ASP A 111 -5.28 -13.53 -10.84
C ASP A 111 -5.17 -12.70 -12.13
N THR A 112 -5.79 -11.53 -12.19
CA THR A 112 -5.72 -10.70 -13.40
C THR A 112 -4.36 -10.02 -13.52
N VAL A 113 -3.58 -10.45 -14.51
CA VAL A 113 -2.32 -9.77 -14.89
C VAL A 113 -2.48 -9.10 -16.25
N SER A 114 -2.35 -7.77 -16.28
CA SER A 114 -2.51 -7.00 -17.51
C SER A 114 -1.46 -7.32 -18.57
N ALA A 115 -1.84 -7.20 -19.85
CA ALA A 115 -0.92 -7.39 -20.98
C ALA A 115 0.30 -6.45 -20.92
N LYS A 116 0.13 -5.24 -20.36
CA LYS A 116 1.23 -4.28 -20.17
C LYS A 116 2.30 -4.82 -19.22
N LEU A 117 1.89 -5.44 -18.11
CA LEU A 117 2.82 -6.05 -17.16
C LEU A 117 3.53 -7.26 -17.76
N ARG A 118 2.84 -8.07 -18.55
CA ARG A 118 3.47 -9.19 -19.28
C ARG A 118 4.55 -8.71 -20.26
N VAL A 119 4.28 -7.61 -20.97
CA VAL A 119 5.29 -6.99 -21.85
C VAL A 119 6.47 -6.45 -21.05
N LEU A 120 6.24 -5.82 -19.89
CA LEU A 120 7.32 -5.41 -18.99
C LEU A 120 8.15 -6.62 -18.51
N GLY A 121 7.52 -7.75 -18.23
CA GLY A 121 8.21 -9.00 -17.89
C GLY A 121 9.17 -9.46 -18.98
N VAL A 122 8.71 -9.49 -20.24
CA VAL A 122 9.56 -9.84 -21.38
C VAL A 122 10.74 -8.87 -21.53
N LEU A 123 10.49 -7.57 -21.40
CA LEU A 123 11.55 -6.55 -21.47
C LEU A 123 12.47 -6.59 -20.24
N GLY A 124 11.98 -7.09 -19.11
CA GLY A 124 12.67 -7.21 -17.83
C GLY A 124 13.84 -8.18 -17.84
N HIS A 125 14.02 -8.99 -18.90
CA HIS A 125 15.26 -9.75 -19.11
C HIS A 125 16.48 -8.88 -19.44
N LEU A 126 16.28 -7.58 -19.68
CA LEU A 126 17.36 -6.60 -19.80
C LEU A 126 17.54 -5.91 -18.44
N ASP A 127 18.68 -6.14 -17.77
CA ASP A 127 18.96 -5.65 -16.40
C ASP A 127 18.57 -4.18 -16.18
N ARG A 128 18.91 -3.32 -17.14
CA ARG A 128 18.64 -1.87 -17.05
C ARG A 128 17.16 -1.52 -17.16
N VAL A 129 16.38 -2.31 -17.89
CA VAL A 129 14.93 -2.15 -17.94
C VAL A 129 14.32 -2.72 -16.67
N GLN A 130 14.82 -3.85 -16.19
CA GLN A 130 14.39 -4.45 -14.92
C GLN A 130 14.55 -3.49 -13.75
N ASP A 131 15.68 -2.78 -13.67
CA ASP A 131 15.92 -1.72 -12.68
C ASP A 131 14.87 -0.61 -12.72
N VAL A 132 14.38 -0.23 -13.91
CA VAL A 132 13.32 0.78 -14.06
C VAL A 132 12.00 0.23 -13.53
N THR A 133 11.63 -0.99 -13.92
CA THR A 133 10.41 -1.66 -13.45
C THR A 133 10.44 -1.83 -11.92
N ARG A 134 11.56 -2.29 -11.38
CA ARG A 134 11.78 -2.47 -9.95
C ARG A 134 11.69 -1.16 -9.18
N MET A 135 12.26 -0.08 -9.72
CA MET A 135 12.13 1.24 -9.09
C MET A 135 10.69 1.74 -9.08
N LEU A 136 9.94 1.58 -10.19
CA LEU A 136 8.52 1.93 -10.22
C LEU A 136 7.73 1.15 -9.18
N TYR A 137 8.01 -0.15 -9.06
CA TYR A 137 7.38 -0.99 -8.07
C TYR A 137 7.70 -0.54 -6.64
N TYR A 138 8.97 -0.26 -6.33
CA TYR A 138 9.34 0.23 -4.99
C TYR A 138 8.65 1.55 -4.64
N LEU A 139 8.49 2.46 -5.60
CA LEU A 139 7.78 3.71 -5.39
C LEU A 139 6.28 3.49 -5.19
N THR A 140 5.66 2.56 -5.92
CA THR A 140 4.27 2.16 -5.72
C THR A 140 4.08 1.54 -4.35
N GLY A 141 4.83 0.50 -4.00
CA GLY A 141 4.76 -0.17 -2.70
C GLY A 141 4.98 0.83 -1.56
N MET A 142 6.02 1.67 -1.63
CA MET A 142 6.26 2.71 -0.63
C MET A 142 5.07 3.66 -0.43
N ALA A 143 4.40 4.09 -1.52
CA ALA A 143 3.23 4.95 -1.42
C ALA A 143 2.02 4.21 -0.83
N THR A 144 1.82 2.96 -1.23
CA THR A 144 0.79 2.05 -0.70
C THR A 144 0.98 1.83 0.80
N GLU A 145 2.13 1.32 1.23
CA GLU A 145 2.40 1.03 2.65
C GLU A 145 2.33 2.30 3.49
N ARG A 146 2.79 3.45 2.95
CA ARG A 146 2.67 4.70 3.70
C ARG A 146 1.21 5.13 3.88
N SER A 147 0.37 4.89 2.88
CA SER A 147 -1.07 5.13 2.95
C SER A 147 -1.72 4.19 3.96
N ALA A 148 -1.36 2.91 3.94
CA ALA A 148 -1.85 1.90 4.89
C ALA A 148 -1.48 2.26 6.33
N VAL A 149 -0.22 2.59 6.61
CA VAL A 149 0.21 3.09 7.94
C VAL A 149 -0.71 4.22 8.42
N LEU A 150 -0.98 5.23 7.58
CA LEU A 150 -1.81 6.38 7.98
C LEU A 150 -3.28 5.98 8.17
N ALA A 151 -3.83 5.19 7.25
CA ALA A 151 -5.22 4.72 7.31
C ALA A 151 -5.47 3.88 8.56
N TYR A 152 -4.58 2.94 8.90
CA TYR A 152 -4.70 2.13 10.11
C TYR A 152 -4.54 2.93 11.41
N ASN A 153 -3.74 4.01 11.42
CA ASN A 153 -3.70 4.93 12.56
C ASN A 153 -5.06 5.62 12.76
N LEU A 154 -5.63 6.17 11.68
CA LEU A 154 -6.91 6.89 11.73
C LEU A 154 -8.09 5.95 12.04
N LEU A 155 -8.10 4.76 11.43
CA LEU A 155 -9.10 3.73 11.73
C LEU A 155 -9.00 3.30 13.19
N HIS A 156 -7.79 3.04 13.70
CA HIS A 156 -7.59 2.69 15.10
C HIS A 156 -8.19 3.74 16.04
N ASP A 157 -7.88 5.02 15.81
CA ASP A 157 -8.35 6.11 16.66
C ASP A 157 -9.88 6.24 16.59
N GLY A 158 -10.48 6.09 15.39
CA GLY A 158 -11.92 6.10 15.21
C GLY A 158 -12.64 4.89 15.85
N VAL A 159 -12.03 3.71 15.83
CA VAL A 159 -12.56 2.50 16.50
C VAL A 159 -12.48 2.65 18.02
N VAL A 160 -11.39 3.20 18.55
CA VAL A 160 -11.24 3.53 19.98
C VAL A 160 -12.28 4.57 20.42
N GLU A 161 -12.51 5.60 19.61
CA GLU A 161 -13.52 6.63 19.88
C GLU A 161 -14.94 6.03 20.02
N MET A 162 -15.25 4.99 19.25
CA MET A 162 -16.52 4.26 19.37
C MET A 162 -16.60 3.33 20.60
N GLY A 163 -15.51 3.15 21.33
CA GLY A 163 -15.44 2.23 22.47
C GLY A 163 -15.21 0.77 22.08
N GLU A 164 -14.91 0.47 20.81
CA GLU A 164 -14.76 -0.89 20.29
C GLU A 164 -13.35 -1.46 20.57
N THR A 165 -13.08 -1.68 21.86
CA THR A 165 -11.76 -2.02 22.38
C THR A 165 -11.20 -3.33 21.81
N ALA A 166 -12.02 -4.37 21.72
CA ALA A 166 -11.60 -5.68 21.18
C ALA A 166 -11.09 -5.57 19.73
N VAL A 167 -11.85 -4.87 18.88
CA VAL A 167 -11.46 -4.61 17.48
C VAL A 167 -10.20 -3.74 17.43
N ALA A 168 -10.15 -2.66 18.21
CA ALA A 168 -8.97 -1.78 18.21
C ALA A 168 -7.69 -2.54 18.59
N GLU A 169 -7.73 -3.35 19.64
CA GLU A 169 -6.56 -4.02 20.21
C GLU A 169 -6.14 -5.29 19.48
N THR A 170 -7.10 -6.05 18.94
CA THR A 170 -6.85 -7.39 18.39
C THR A 170 -7.00 -7.49 16.88
N VAL A 171 -7.67 -6.52 16.23
CA VAL A 171 -7.75 -6.43 14.76
C VAL A 171 -6.83 -5.33 14.25
N VAL A 172 -7.10 -4.07 14.63
CA VAL A 172 -6.46 -2.92 13.98
C VAL A 172 -5.01 -2.72 14.46
N ALA A 173 -4.78 -2.76 15.78
CA ALA A 173 -3.45 -2.52 16.34
C ALA A 173 -2.38 -3.54 15.92
N PRO A 174 -2.66 -4.85 15.80
CA PRO A 174 -1.68 -5.81 15.30
C PRO A 174 -1.29 -5.55 13.84
N ILE A 175 -2.27 -5.29 12.97
CA ILE A 175 -2.01 -4.96 11.55
C ILE A 175 -1.16 -3.70 11.46
N ARG A 176 -1.60 -2.62 12.12
CA ARG A 176 -0.89 -1.33 12.25
C ARG A 176 0.57 -1.46 12.69
N ARG A 177 0.94 -2.48 13.47
CA ARG A 177 2.33 -2.71 13.91
C ARG A 177 3.23 -3.29 12.80
N GLN A 178 2.66 -3.97 11.80
CA GLN A 178 3.40 -4.60 10.71
C GLN A 178 3.70 -3.62 9.56
N GLU A 179 2.72 -2.77 9.21
CA GLU A 179 2.79 -1.77 8.13
C GLU A 179 4.08 -0.93 8.07
N PRO A 180 4.63 -0.41 9.20
CA PRO A 180 5.85 0.40 9.16
C PRO A 180 7.06 -0.42 8.70
N GLY A 181 7.05 -1.73 8.94
CA GLY A 181 8.06 -2.68 8.49
C GLY A 181 8.07 -2.84 6.98
N HIS A 182 6.90 -2.97 6.35
CA HIS A 182 6.76 -3.04 4.90
C HIS A 182 7.18 -1.72 4.24
N TYR A 183 6.69 -0.60 4.77
CA TYR A 183 7.09 0.73 4.31
C TYR A 183 8.62 0.91 4.36
N ALA A 184 9.26 0.46 5.44
CA ALA A 184 10.70 0.55 5.61
C ALA A 184 11.45 -0.29 4.56
N PHE A 185 10.96 -1.49 4.21
CA PHE A 185 11.52 -2.30 3.13
C PHE A 185 11.53 -1.50 1.81
N TYR A 186 10.37 -1.05 1.35
CA TYR A 186 10.26 -0.33 0.08
C TYR A 186 11.10 0.95 0.04
N LYS A 187 11.10 1.71 1.14
CA LYS A 187 11.92 2.92 1.25
C LYS A 187 13.41 2.62 1.10
N MET A 188 13.92 1.62 1.83
CA MET A 188 15.34 1.26 1.77
C MET A 188 15.72 0.73 0.38
N SER A 189 14.86 -0.09 -0.21
CA SER A 189 15.05 -0.64 -1.56
C SER A 189 15.06 0.45 -2.62
N ALA A 190 14.13 1.41 -2.58
CA ALA A 190 14.08 2.56 -3.48
C ALA A 190 15.34 3.44 -3.36
N ILE A 191 15.76 3.77 -2.13
CA ILE A 191 16.97 4.57 -1.89
C ILE A 191 18.21 3.82 -2.39
N GLY A 192 18.32 2.53 -2.09
CA GLY A 192 19.45 1.69 -2.52
C GLY A 192 19.56 1.55 -4.03
N LEU A 193 18.43 1.45 -4.73
CA LEU A 193 18.39 1.36 -6.18
C LEU A 193 18.64 2.72 -6.86
N ALA A 194 18.13 3.82 -6.30
CA ALA A 194 18.27 5.16 -6.89
C ALA A 194 19.74 5.55 -7.13
N GLU A 195 20.66 5.15 -6.23
CA GLU A 195 22.10 5.38 -6.37
C GLU A 195 22.72 4.66 -7.58
N GLN A 196 22.09 3.58 -8.05
CA GLN A 196 22.59 2.69 -9.11
C GLN A 196 22.01 3.02 -10.50
N LEU A 197 20.87 3.73 -10.55
CA LEU A 197 20.20 4.10 -11.79
C LEU A 197 21.02 5.09 -12.62
N ALA A 198 21.18 4.78 -13.91
CA ALA A 198 21.72 5.70 -14.89
C ALA A 198 20.80 6.93 -15.09
N PRO A 199 21.30 8.08 -15.58
CA PRO A 199 20.49 9.28 -15.77
C PRO A 199 19.22 9.07 -16.61
N TRP A 200 19.30 8.27 -17.68
CA TRP A 200 18.15 7.96 -18.51
C TRP A 200 17.12 7.07 -17.81
N GLN A 201 17.56 6.14 -16.94
CA GLN A 201 16.67 5.30 -16.12
C GLN A 201 15.90 6.19 -15.15
N ARG A 202 16.57 7.13 -14.46
CA ARG A 202 15.92 8.10 -13.56
C ARG A 202 14.90 8.97 -14.29
N TRP A 203 15.26 9.47 -15.48
CA TRP A 203 14.34 10.23 -16.32
C TRP A 203 13.11 9.40 -16.69
N LEU A 204 13.31 8.14 -17.10
CA LEU A 204 12.24 7.25 -17.51
C LEU A 204 11.32 6.88 -16.33
N VAL A 205 11.87 6.50 -15.18
CA VAL A 205 11.12 6.26 -13.93
C VAL A 205 10.25 7.47 -13.61
N ARG A 206 10.82 8.68 -13.63
CA ARG A 206 10.06 9.90 -13.35
C ARG A 206 8.90 10.12 -14.32
N ARG A 207 9.09 9.86 -15.62
CA ARG A 207 8.01 10.01 -16.62
C ARG A 207 6.95 8.94 -16.50
N LEU A 208 7.33 7.70 -16.30
CA LEU A 208 6.39 6.60 -16.11
C LEU A 208 5.59 6.79 -14.82
N ARG A 209 6.25 7.18 -13.72
CA ARG A 209 5.58 7.44 -12.45
C ARG A 209 4.54 8.56 -12.53
N GLN A 210 4.82 9.64 -13.25
CA GLN A 210 3.84 10.71 -13.50
C GLN A 210 2.57 10.21 -14.21
N LEU A 211 2.71 9.20 -15.08
CA LEU A 211 1.62 8.67 -15.90
C LEU A 211 0.87 7.53 -15.22
N SER A 212 1.52 6.83 -14.29
CA SER A 212 1.01 5.59 -13.70
C SER A 212 0.70 5.69 -12.21
N PHE A 213 0.86 6.86 -11.59
CA PHE A 213 0.50 7.04 -10.18
C PHE A 213 -1.02 6.90 -10.01
N ALA A 214 -1.42 6.09 -9.04
CA ALA A 214 -2.79 5.99 -8.54
C ALA A 214 -2.75 5.80 -7.02
N PRO A 215 -3.81 6.20 -6.28
CA PRO A 215 -3.96 5.83 -4.88
C PRO A 215 -3.99 4.30 -4.71
N VAL A 216 -3.63 3.84 -3.52
CA VAL A 216 -3.60 2.42 -3.16
C VAL A 216 -4.91 1.75 -3.56
N GLY A 217 -4.86 0.64 -4.30
CA GLY A 217 -6.05 -0.17 -4.59
C GLY A 217 -7.10 0.48 -5.52
N ALA A 218 -6.81 1.62 -6.14
CA ALA A 218 -7.76 2.41 -6.92
C ALA A 218 -7.47 2.33 -8.44
N ASN A 219 -7.85 1.22 -9.08
CA ASN A 219 -7.49 0.91 -10.46
C ASN A 219 -8.47 1.46 -11.52
N ASP A 220 -9.69 1.85 -11.11
CA ASP A 220 -10.71 2.42 -11.99
C ASP A 220 -11.44 3.61 -11.33
N ALA A 221 -12.45 4.17 -12.02
CA ALA A 221 -13.20 5.32 -11.50
C ALA A 221 -14.07 4.97 -10.29
N ALA A 222 -14.62 3.75 -10.23
CA ALA A 222 -15.43 3.31 -9.10
C ALA A 222 -14.55 3.12 -7.86
N GLN A 223 -13.43 2.43 -8.01
CA GLN A 223 -12.48 2.21 -6.90
C GLN A 223 -11.82 3.51 -6.41
N ARG A 224 -11.61 4.50 -7.30
CA ARG A 224 -11.17 5.85 -6.88
C ARG A 224 -12.23 6.58 -6.07
N ALA A 225 -13.51 6.46 -6.44
CA ALA A 225 -14.58 7.01 -5.64
C ALA A 225 -14.70 6.29 -4.28
N ASP A 226 -14.56 4.96 -4.25
CA ASP A 226 -14.55 4.19 -2.99
C ASP A 226 -13.40 4.65 -2.08
N PHE A 227 -12.20 4.85 -2.64
CA PHE A 227 -11.07 5.42 -1.91
C PHE A 227 -11.36 6.82 -1.36
N GLY A 228 -12.03 7.67 -2.14
CA GLY A 228 -12.46 9.00 -1.69
C GLY A 228 -13.48 8.93 -0.54
N ASP A 229 -14.38 7.96 -0.53
CA ASP A 229 -15.31 7.72 0.59
C ASP A 229 -14.57 7.26 1.86
N VAL A 230 -13.51 6.45 1.71
CA VAL A 230 -12.60 6.09 2.81
C VAL A 230 -11.90 7.32 3.36
N MET A 231 -11.33 8.15 2.49
CA MET A 231 -10.65 9.39 2.89
C MET A 231 -11.55 10.31 3.69
N GLU A 232 -12.79 10.49 3.25
CA GLU A 232 -13.77 11.31 3.95
C GLU A 232 -14.05 10.77 5.36
N THR A 233 -14.31 9.46 5.47
CA THR A 233 -14.65 8.83 6.76
C THR A 233 -13.50 8.82 7.76
N LEU A 234 -12.27 8.70 7.27
CA LEU A 234 -11.07 8.75 8.11
C LEU A 234 -10.59 10.20 8.38
N GLY A 235 -11.29 11.22 7.88
CA GLY A 235 -10.92 12.63 8.06
C GLY A 235 -9.68 13.06 7.27
N ILE A 236 -9.27 12.29 6.26
CA ILE A 236 -8.11 12.59 5.40
C ILE A 236 -8.40 13.80 4.50
N SER A 237 -9.66 13.97 4.08
CA SER A 237 -10.10 15.09 3.24
C SER A 237 -9.80 16.46 3.86
N ASP A 238 -9.85 16.57 5.20
CA ASP A 238 -9.68 17.83 5.93
C ASP A 238 -8.25 18.38 5.84
N ASP A 239 -7.26 17.50 5.69
CA ASP A 239 -5.84 17.87 5.58
C ASP A 239 -5.13 17.08 4.46
N LEU A 240 -5.73 17.16 3.27
CA LEU A 240 -5.28 16.40 2.10
C LEU A 240 -3.84 16.70 1.69
N GLU A 241 -3.41 17.96 1.81
CA GLU A 241 -2.07 18.37 1.40
C GLU A 241 -0.99 17.77 2.32
N ASP A 242 -1.19 17.76 3.64
CA ASP A 242 -0.20 17.19 4.56
C ASP A 242 -0.20 15.66 4.51
N PHE A 243 -1.36 15.04 4.27
CA PHE A 243 -1.47 13.61 4.00
C PHE A 243 -0.67 13.21 2.74
N THR A 244 -0.89 13.91 1.63
CA THR A 244 -0.20 13.64 0.37
C THR A 244 1.29 13.97 0.44
N GLU A 245 1.70 15.01 1.17
CA GLU A 245 3.11 15.30 1.43
C GLU A 245 3.79 14.14 2.15
N THR A 246 3.11 13.56 3.14
CA THR A 246 3.65 12.44 3.91
C THR A 246 3.88 11.20 3.06
N ILE A 247 2.98 10.91 2.12
CA ILE A 247 3.10 9.80 1.17
C ILE A 247 4.21 10.07 0.14
N ALA A 248 4.22 11.27 -0.42
CA ALA A 248 5.09 11.60 -1.54
C ALA A 248 6.53 11.96 -1.14
N ARG A 249 6.82 12.18 0.16
CA ARG A 249 8.09 12.73 0.63
C ARG A 249 9.32 12.05 0.03
N VAL A 250 9.41 10.73 0.14
CA VAL A 250 10.60 9.99 -0.34
C VAL A 250 10.65 9.99 -1.86
N GLU A 251 9.51 9.86 -2.54
CA GLU A 251 9.45 9.92 -4.00
C GLU A 251 9.88 11.28 -4.54
N ARG A 252 9.44 12.37 -3.89
CA ARG A 252 9.89 13.73 -4.15
C ARG A 252 11.40 13.82 -3.99
N ASP A 253 11.93 13.38 -2.85
CA ASP A 253 13.36 13.49 -2.56
C ASP A 253 14.21 12.66 -3.56
N LEU A 254 13.68 11.56 -4.09
CA LEU A 254 14.39 10.70 -5.05
C LEU A 254 14.28 11.18 -6.51
N LEU A 255 13.10 11.61 -6.96
CA LEU A 255 12.83 11.92 -8.36
C LEU A 255 12.90 13.43 -8.68
N TRP A 256 12.78 14.26 -7.66
CA TRP A 256 12.60 15.71 -7.77
C TRP A 256 13.54 16.51 -6.86
N ALA A 257 14.67 15.93 -6.44
CA ALA A 257 15.67 16.58 -5.58
C ALA A 257 16.17 17.97 -6.06
N GLN A 258 16.02 18.26 -7.35
CA GLN A 258 16.44 19.52 -7.99
C GLN A 258 15.29 20.54 -8.12
N ALA A 259 14.08 20.19 -7.70
CA ALA A 259 12.91 21.06 -7.77
C ALA A 259 12.75 21.83 -6.46
N ASP A 260 13.43 22.96 -6.35
CA ASP A 260 13.39 23.82 -5.17
C ASP A 260 11.95 24.22 -4.80
N GLY A 261 11.60 24.07 -3.52
CA GLY A 261 10.30 24.49 -2.98
C GLY A 261 9.11 23.58 -3.29
N MET A 262 9.30 22.47 -4.02
CA MET A 262 8.22 21.50 -4.25
C MET A 262 7.89 20.76 -2.94
N ARG A 263 6.67 20.94 -2.41
CA ARG A 263 6.18 20.15 -1.26
C ARG A 263 5.73 18.75 -1.68
N VAL A 264 4.86 18.69 -2.70
CA VAL A 264 4.24 17.46 -3.21
C VAL A 264 4.32 17.44 -4.75
N PRO A 265 4.68 16.31 -5.40
CA PRO A 265 4.59 16.19 -6.85
C PRO A 265 3.13 16.38 -7.33
N PRO A 266 2.87 17.22 -8.35
CA PRO A 266 1.50 17.59 -8.73
C PRO A 266 0.58 16.42 -9.10
N TYR A 267 1.12 15.36 -9.72
CA TYR A 267 0.33 14.19 -10.10
C TYR A 267 -0.14 13.36 -8.90
N VAL A 268 0.61 13.39 -7.79
CA VAL A 268 0.18 12.72 -6.55
C VAL A 268 -1.03 13.44 -6.00
N LEU A 269 -0.89 14.75 -5.74
CA LEU A 269 -1.97 15.57 -5.21
C LEU A 269 -3.22 15.55 -6.10
N ALA A 270 -3.04 15.59 -7.42
CA ALA A 270 -4.13 15.49 -8.37
C ALA A 270 -4.90 14.15 -8.27
N ALA A 271 -4.20 13.03 -8.09
CA ALA A 271 -4.84 11.72 -7.99
C ALA A 271 -5.68 11.57 -6.72
N PHE A 272 -5.22 12.14 -5.59
CA PHE A 272 -5.98 12.17 -4.35
C PHE A 272 -7.18 13.13 -4.42
N ARG A 273 -7.03 14.29 -5.06
CA ARG A 273 -8.16 15.22 -5.32
C ARG A 273 -9.22 14.58 -6.20
N ASP A 274 -8.80 13.91 -7.28
CA ASP A 274 -9.69 13.19 -8.18
C ASP A 274 -10.51 12.11 -7.44
N ALA A 275 -9.90 11.36 -6.53
CA ALA A 275 -10.62 10.40 -5.69
C ALA A 275 -11.70 11.08 -4.82
N ALA A 276 -11.35 12.18 -4.15
CA ALA A 276 -12.30 12.95 -3.32
C ALA A 276 -13.43 13.57 -4.16
N GLU A 277 -13.13 14.10 -5.35
CA GLU A 277 -14.11 14.66 -6.27
C GLU A 277 -15.09 13.60 -6.77
N LEU A 278 -14.59 12.42 -7.16
CA LEU A 278 -15.43 11.30 -7.61
C LEU A 278 -16.37 10.80 -6.50
N ALA A 279 -15.89 10.73 -5.25
CA ALA A 279 -16.71 10.40 -4.09
C ALA A 279 -17.81 11.45 -3.85
N ALA A 280 -17.47 12.74 -3.92
CA ALA A 280 -18.43 13.83 -3.76
C ALA A 280 -19.52 13.83 -4.87
N GLN A 281 -19.13 13.54 -6.11
CA GLN A 281 -20.06 13.40 -7.24
C GLN A 281 -21.04 12.24 -7.02
N ARG A 282 -20.55 11.09 -6.55
CA ARG A 282 -21.39 9.93 -6.23
C ARG A 282 -22.45 10.24 -5.18
N ARG A 283 -22.11 11.01 -4.14
CA ARG A 283 -23.07 11.40 -3.08
C ARG A 283 -24.11 12.42 -3.53
N SER A 284 -23.82 13.17 -4.59
CA SER A 284 -24.69 14.23 -5.13
C SER A 284 -25.63 13.73 -6.24
N ALA A 285 -25.47 12.48 -6.69
CA ALA A 285 -26.27 11.83 -7.73
C ALA A 285 -27.42 11.02 -7.12
#